data_AF-A0A7C4Q2S0-F1
#
_entry.id   AF-A0A7C4Q2S0-F1
#
_cell.length_a   1.000
_cell.length_b   1.000
_cell.length_c   1.000
_cell.angle_alpha   90.00
_cell.angle_beta   90.00
_cell.angle_gamma   90.00
#
_symmetry.space_group_name_H-M   'P 1'
#
loop_
_entity.id
_entity.type
_entity.pdbx_description
1 polymer ?
#
loop_
_entity_poly.entity_id
_entity_poly.type
_entity_poly.pdbx_seq_one_letter_code
_entity_poly.pdbx_strand_id
1 'polypeptide(L)'
;MTDRIDPQTFAHLVDLAALELDEQQAEYLRRELNAQLSAIHELEAIPLEDDLPITSHGVPYPPQISQPPRADEWQPYPDPQEIIAQAPESEAGYVVVPDIPHTTLE
;
A
#
# COMPACT_ATOMS: atom_id res chain seq x y z
N MET A 1 16.50 -3.77 -15.68
CA MET A 1 15.52 -3.68 -16.80
C MET A 1 15.50 -2.22 -17.28
N THR A 2 15.46 -1.92 -18.58
CA THR A 2 15.55 -0.53 -19.08
C THR A 2 14.17 0.11 -19.28
N ASP A 3 13.15 -0.44 -18.63
CA ASP A 3 11.77 -0.22 -19.04
C ASP A 3 11.25 1.08 -18.43
N ARG A 4 11.18 2.09 -19.28
CA ARG A 4 10.41 3.31 -18.98
C ARG A 4 8.95 2.93 -18.80
N ILE A 5 8.29 3.57 -17.84
CA ILE A 5 6.86 3.40 -17.62
C ILE A 5 6.12 4.08 -18.78
N ASP A 6 5.53 3.24 -19.64
CA ASP A 6 4.63 3.66 -20.69
C ASP A 6 3.26 4.11 -20.11
N PRO A 7 2.43 4.81 -20.90
CA PRO A 7 1.13 5.29 -20.41
C PRO A 7 0.17 4.21 -19.91
N GLN A 8 0.17 3.02 -20.53
CA GLN A 8 -0.71 1.92 -20.12
C GLN A 8 -0.27 1.34 -18.78
N THR A 9 1.03 1.13 -18.60
CA THR A 9 1.60 0.68 -17.33
C THR A 9 1.34 1.73 -16.24
N PHE A 10 1.52 3.02 -16.54
CA PHE A 10 1.22 4.09 -15.58
C PHE A 10 -0.26 4.11 -15.19
N ALA A 11 -1.17 4.03 -16.16
CA ALA A 11 -2.61 4.01 -15.90
C ALA A 11 -3.01 2.83 -15.00
N HIS A 12 -2.40 1.66 -15.20
CA HIS A 12 -2.64 0.50 -14.33
C HIS A 12 -2.12 0.73 -12.90
N LEU A 13 -0.95 1.35 -12.74
CA LEU A 13 -0.42 1.69 -11.41
C LEU A 13 -1.31 2.71 -10.67
N VAL A 14 -1.88 3.68 -11.40
CA VAL A 14 -2.82 4.67 -10.87
C VAL A 14 -4.12 4.01 -10.38
N ASP A 15 -4.65 3.07 -11.16
CA ASP A 15 -5.83 2.27 -10.81
C ASP A 15 -5.59 1.42 -9.54
N LEU A 16 -4.45 0.72 -9.48
CA LEU A 16 -4.06 -0.06 -8.30
C LEU A 16 -3.90 0.81 -7.03
N ALA A 17 -3.48 2.06 -7.20
CA ALA A 17 -3.33 3.01 -6.11
C ALA A 17 -4.64 3.72 -5.71
N ALA A 18 -5.75 3.42 -6.40
CA ALA A 18 -7.04 4.09 -6.23
C ALA A 18 -6.94 5.63 -6.32
N LEU A 19 -6.15 6.11 -7.28
CA LEU A 19 -5.98 7.53 -7.56
C LEU A 19 -6.79 7.94 -8.79
N GLU A 20 -7.54 9.03 -8.69
CA GLU A 20 -8.17 9.68 -9.83
C GLU A 20 -7.29 10.86 -10.27
N LEU A 21 -6.80 10.83 -11.51
CA LEU A 21 -5.92 11.86 -12.07
C LEU A 21 -6.49 12.39 -13.38
N ASP A 22 -6.39 13.71 -13.58
CA ASP A 22 -6.61 14.29 -14.90
C ASP A 22 -5.42 14.02 -15.85
N GLU A 23 -5.60 14.31 -17.14
CA GLU A 23 -4.58 14.06 -18.17
C GLU A 23 -3.27 14.81 -17.91
N GLN A 24 -3.33 16.04 -17.36
CA GLN A 24 -2.14 16.85 -17.10
C GLN A 24 -1.37 16.29 -15.91
N GLN A 25 -2.06 15.90 -14.85
CA GLN A 25 -1.50 15.25 -13.67
C GLN A 25 -0.87 13.91 -14.04
N ALA A 26 -1.56 13.10 -14.85
CA ALA A 26 -1.07 11.80 -15.27
C ALA A 26 0.22 11.92 -16.08
N GLU A 27 0.28 12.83 -17.06
CA GLU A 27 1.48 13.03 -17.86
C GLU A 27 2.63 13.61 -17.02
N TYR A 28 2.33 14.57 -16.14
CA TYR A 28 3.31 15.12 -15.21
C TYR A 28 3.91 14.01 -14.33
N LEU A 29 3.08 13.26 -13.62
CA LEU A 29 3.54 12.24 -12.67
C LEU A 29 4.26 11.10 -13.40
N ARG A 30 3.78 10.66 -14.56
CA ARG A 30 4.47 9.64 -15.37
C ARG A 30 5.88 10.09 -15.76
N ARG A 31 6.06 11.37 -16.13
CA ARG A 31 7.38 11.93 -16.41
C ARG A 31 8.28 11.92 -15.17
N GLU A 32 7.77 12.38 -14.03
CA GLU A 32 8.54 12.44 -12.78
C GLU A 32 8.91 11.04 -12.27
N LEU A 33 8.00 10.06 -12.34
CA LEU A 33 8.29 8.66 -11.99
C LEU A 33 9.39 8.07 -12.87
N ASN A 34 9.35 8.35 -14.18
CA ASN A 34 10.41 7.91 -15.09
C ASN A 34 11.76 8.59 -14.77
N ALA A 35 11.77 9.84 -14.30
CA ALA A 35 12.98 10.48 -13.81
C ALA A 35 13.49 9.78 -12.54
N GLN A 36 12.62 9.47 -11.59
CA GLN A 36 12.96 8.75 -10.36
C GLN A 36 13.50 7.33 -10.60
N LEU A 37 12.97 6.61 -11.60
CA LEU A 37 13.48 5.30 -12.02
C LEU A 37 14.96 5.35 -12.43
N SER A 38 15.44 6.49 -12.93
CA SER A 38 16.85 6.64 -13.30
C SER A 38 17.76 6.48 -12.08
N ALA A 39 17.37 7.05 -10.93
CA ALA A 39 18.10 6.87 -9.67
C ALA A 39 18.02 5.43 -9.14
N ILE A 40 16.89 4.74 -9.36
CA ILE A 40 16.74 3.32 -8.97
C ILE A 40 17.66 2.43 -9.81
N HIS A 41 17.80 2.70 -11.11
CA HIS A 41 18.74 1.96 -11.98
C HIS A 41 20.20 2.18 -11.57
N GLU A 42 20.56 3.37 -11.08
CA GLU A 42 21.90 3.63 -10.54
C GLU A 42 22.17 2.76 -9.29
N LEU A 43 21.16 2.55 -8.44
CA LEU A 43 21.26 1.65 -7.29
C LEU A 43 21.31 0.17 -7.70
N GLU A 44 20.54 -0.23 -8.72
CA GLU A 44 20.55 -1.60 -9.27
C GLU A 44 21.92 -1.98 -9.84
N ALA A 45 22.68 -1.01 -10.36
CA ALA A 45 24.00 -1.23 -10.91
C ALA A 45 25.08 -1.54 -9.85
N ILE A 46 24.78 -1.36 -8.56
CA ILE A 46 25.70 -1.69 -7.46
C ILE A 46 25.75 -3.22 -7.32
N PRO A 47 26.91 -3.87 -7.50
CA PRO A 47 27.02 -5.31 -7.36
C PRO A 47 26.73 -5.74 -5.93
N LEU A 48 25.89 -6.77 -5.79
CA LEU A 48 25.58 -7.42 -4.53
C LEU A 48 26.16 -8.84 -4.53
N GLU A 49 26.56 -9.34 -3.37
CA GLU A 49 26.95 -10.74 -3.20
C GLU A 49 25.69 -11.64 -3.31
N ASP A 50 25.79 -12.78 -3.98
CA ASP A 50 24.64 -13.67 -4.23
C ASP A 50 23.99 -14.21 -2.93
N ASP A 51 24.77 -14.27 -1.85
CA ASP A 51 24.34 -14.74 -0.53
C ASP A 51 24.01 -13.60 0.44
N LEU A 52 24.05 -12.34 0.00
CA LEU A 52 23.69 -11.19 0.82
C LEU A 52 22.20 -11.26 1.19
N PRO A 53 21.85 -11.47 2.48
CA PRO A 53 20.45 -11.54 2.88
C PRO A 53 19.81 -10.14 2.80
N ILE A 54 18.51 -10.12 2.51
CA ILE A 54 17.73 -8.87 2.58
C ILE A 54 17.67 -8.38 4.04
N THR A 55 17.66 -7.05 4.20
CA THR A 55 17.44 -6.44 5.51
C THR A 55 15.94 -6.24 5.75
N SER A 56 15.28 -7.21 6.40
CA SER A 56 13.85 -7.13 6.71
C SER A 56 13.50 -6.18 7.85
N HIS A 57 14.46 -5.93 8.75
CA HIS A 57 14.31 -5.07 9.92
C HIS A 57 15.54 -4.18 10.09
N GLY A 58 15.36 -2.93 10.53
CA GLY A 58 16.48 -2.01 10.77
C GLY A 58 17.33 -2.35 12.01
N VAL A 59 16.88 -3.32 12.82
CA VAL A 59 17.60 -3.87 13.97
C VAL A 59 17.54 -5.40 13.92
N PRO A 60 18.49 -6.13 14.53
CA PRO A 60 18.39 -7.58 14.66
C PRO A 60 17.05 -7.94 15.29
N TYR A 61 16.32 -8.91 14.73
CA TYR A 61 15.07 -9.43 15.31
C TYR A 61 15.17 -10.92 15.65
N PRO A 62 16.14 -11.32 16.51
CA PRO A 62 16.32 -12.71 16.89
C PRO A 62 15.23 -13.20 17.87
N PRO A 63 15.03 -14.53 18.00
CA PRO A 63 14.04 -15.11 18.91
C PRO A 63 14.13 -14.63 20.37
N GLN A 64 15.33 -14.23 20.82
CA GLN A 64 15.58 -13.75 22.18
C GLN A 64 14.98 -12.38 22.46
N ILE A 65 14.72 -11.57 21.42
CA ILE A 65 14.14 -10.22 21.57
C ILE A 65 12.83 -10.06 20.78
N SER A 66 12.42 -11.08 20.03
CA SER A 66 11.13 -11.09 19.34
C SER A 66 9.99 -11.10 20.35
N GLN A 67 8.91 -10.38 20.05
CA GLN A 67 7.72 -10.42 20.90
C GLN A 67 7.08 -11.82 20.88
N PRO A 68 6.56 -12.32 22.02
CA PRO A 68 5.79 -13.55 22.03
C PRO A 68 4.47 -13.36 21.25
N PRO A 69 3.84 -14.45 20.77
CA PRO A 69 2.49 -14.37 20.24
C PRO A 69 1.52 -13.76 21.25
N ARG A 70 0.57 -12.96 20.75
CA ARG A 70 -0.54 -12.44 21.58
C ARG A 70 -1.36 -13.61 22.13
N ALA A 71 -1.69 -13.58 23.43
CA ALA A 71 -2.56 -14.57 24.05
C ALA A 71 -3.98 -14.52 23.47
N ASP A 72 -4.67 -15.67 23.46
CA ASP A 72 -6.06 -15.79 23.02
C ASP A 72 -7.04 -15.37 24.13
N GLU A 73 -6.90 -14.11 24.56
CA GLU A 73 -7.74 -13.49 25.57
C GLU A 73 -8.59 -12.41 24.92
N TRP A 74 -9.90 -12.43 25.19
CA TRP A 74 -10.81 -11.40 24.71
C TRP A 74 -10.59 -10.09 25.46
N GLN A 75 -10.36 -9.02 24.70
CA GLN A 75 -10.24 -7.66 25.23
C GLN A 75 -11.36 -6.80 24.61
N PRO A 76 -12.44 -6.50 25.35
CA PRO A 76 -13.51 -5.64 24.83
C PRO A 76 -13.01 -4.21 24.63
N TYR A 77 -13.37 -3.60 23.50
CA TYR A 77 -13.14 -2.18 23.28
C TYR A 77 -14.12 -1.36 24.15
N PRO A 78 -13.67 -0.36 24.91
CA PRO A 78 -14.48 0.30 25.93
C PRO A 78 -15.62 1.15 25.36
N ASP A 79 -15.46 1.76 24.18
CA ASP A 79 -16.47 2.64 23.59
C ASP A 79 -16.56 2.52 22.06
N PRO A 80 -17.25 1.50 21.53
CA PRO A 80 -17.40 1.32 20.08
C PRO A 80 -18.02 2.53 19.35
N GLN A 81 -18.75 3.40 20.05
CA GLN A 81 -19.35 4.59 19.44
C GLN A 81 -18.30 5.64 19.07
N GLU A 82 -17.17 5.70 19.78
CA GLU A 82 -16.04 6.59 19.44
C GLU A 82 -15.44 6.23 18.06
N ILE A 83 -15.44 4.95 17.69
CA ILE A 83 -15.00 4.51 16.36
C ILE A 83 -15.97 4.99 15.28
N ILE A 84 -17.28 4.78 15.50
CA ILE A 84 -18.32 5.18 14.54
C ILE A 84 -18.34 6.70 14.34
N ALA A 85 -18.12 7.48 15.41
CA ALA A 85 -18.09 8.94 15.36
C ALA A 85 -16.96 9.51 14.47
N GLN A 86 -15.94 8.70 14.11
CA GLN A 86 -14.86 9.11 13.19
C GLN A 86 -15.24 8.93 11.71
N ALA A 87 -16.34 8.24 11.42
CA ALA A 87 -16.77 8.01 10.04
C ALA A 87 -17.32 9.32 9.42
N PRO A 88 -16.98 9.63 8.16
CA PRO A 88 -17.57 10.78 7.45
C PRO A 88 -19.10 10.71 7.38
N GLU A 89 -19.64 9.51 7.24
CA GLU A 89 -21.08 9.24 7.23
C GLU A 89 -21.36 7.93 7.99
N SER A 90 -22.38 7.95 8.85
CA SER A 90 -22.80 6.77 9.60
C SER A 90 -24.31 6.76 9.82
N GLU A 91 -24.89 5.57 9.85
CA GLU A 91 -26.32 5.36 10.12
C GLU A 91 -26.50 4.09 10.95
N ALA A 92 -27.32 4.17 12.01
CA ALA A 92 -27.66 3.02 12.87
C ALA A 92 -26.45 2.22 13.40
N GLY A 93 -25.30 2.87 13.60
CA GLY A 93 -24.05 2.23 14.06
C GLY A 93 -23.19 1.60 12.96
N TYR A 94 -23.51 1.85 11.69
CA TYR A 94 -22.75 1.40 10.53
C TYR A 94 -22.06 2.58 9.83
N VAL A 95 -20.91 2.31 9.21
CA VAL A 95 -20.27 3.25 8.28
C VAL A 95 -21.01 3.17 6.95
N VAL A 96 -21.48 4.30 6.45
CA VAL A 96 -22.22 4.37 5.19
C VAL A 96 -21.21 4.56 4.05
N VAL A 97 -21.32 3.73 3.02
CA VAL A 97 -20.53 3.79 1.79
C VAL A 97 -21.43 3.58 0.57
N PRO A 98 -21.03 4.05 -0.63
CA PRO A 98 -21.73 3.70 -1.86
C PRO A 98 -21.84 2.18 -2.03
N ASP A 99 -22.94 1.73 -2.64
CA ASP A 99 -23.18 0.31 -2.88
C ASP A 99 -22.09 -0.28 -3.80
N ILE A 100 -21.70 -1.52 -3.52
CA ILE A 100 -20.65 -2.20 -4.27
C ILE A 100 -21.33 -3.00 -5.39
N PRO A 101 -20.91 -2.84 -6.66
CA PRO A 101 -21.42 -3.67 -7.74
C PRO A 101 -21.16 -5.14 -7.43
N HIS A 102 -22.23 -5.93 -7.35
CA HIS A 102 -22.17 -7.35 -7.10
C HIS A 102 -22.65 -8.12 -8.33
N THR A 103 -21.98 -9.23 -8.63
CA THR A 103 -22.46 -10.21 -9.61
C THR A 103 -23.20 -11.30 -8.86
N THR A 104 -24.51 -11.41 -9.07
CA THR A 104 -25.29 -12.53 -8.55
C THR A 104 -24.89 -13.80 -9.31
N LEU A 105 -24.39 -14.81 -8.59
CA LEU A 105 -24.14 -16.12 -9.16
C LEU A 105 -25.44 -16.94 -9.11
N GLU A 106 -25.93 -17.41 -10.27
CA GLU A 106 -27.04 -18.36 -10.39
C GLU A 106 -26.60 -19.82 -10.17
#